data_AF-A0A542I6I7-F1
#
_entry.id   AF-A0A542I6I7-F1
#
_cell.length_a   1.000
_cell.length_b   1.000
_cell.length_c   1.000
_cell.angle_alpha   90.00
_cell.angle_beta   90.00
_cell.angle_gamma   90.00
#
_symmetry.space_group_name_H-M   'P 1'
#
loop_
_entity.id
_entity.type
_entity.pdbx_description
1 polymer ?
#
loop_
_entity_poly.entity_id
_entity_poly.type
_entity_poly.pdbx_seq_one_letter_code
_entity_poly.pdbx_strand_id
1 'polypeptide(L)'
;MRKMTKKNKIAAVALSATLLAAGGGAAYAYWSTTGSGTGSAVASAGNNEVTLHSSFATGIAPGETRAVTYTADNSNTSSTVVAGLAPTVATSDAKCLASWFTVDASNSPTTVLAKTTGTTVGTGTLTFTDTADNQDACKTATITVNVTSH
;
A
#
# COMPACT_ATOMS: atom_id res chain seq x y z
N MET A 1 -41.46 -86.89 -21.06
CA MET A 1 -41.44 -85.43 -20.81
C MET A 1 -42.62 -85.07 -19.91
N ARG A 2 -42.39 -84.72 -18.64
CA ARG A 2 -43.46 -84.46 -17.67
C ARG A 2 -44.17 -83.15 -18.04
N LYS A 3 -45.44 -83.24 -18.45
CA LYS A 3 -46.25 -82.07 -18.84
C LYS A 3 -46.44 -81.17 -17.62
N MET A 4 -45.87 -79.98 -17.65
CA MET A 4 -46.07 -78.98 -16.60
C MET A 4 -47.54 -78.54 -16.60
N THR A 5 -48.19 -78.70 -15.45
CA THR A 5 -49.57 -78.27 -15.25
C THR A 5 -49.64 -76.73 -15.26
N LYS A 6 -50.79 -76.16 -15.65
CA LYS A 6 -50.97 -74.70 -15.78
C LYS A 6 -50.58 -73.93 -14.50
N LYS A 7 -50.73 -74.56 -13.32
CA LYS A 7 -50.34 -74.00 -12.02
C LYS A 7 -48.82 -73.80 -11.87
N ASN A 8 -48.00 -74.70 -12.41
CA ASN A 8 -46.54 -74.61 -12.30
C ASN A 8 -45.95 -73.54 -13.22
N LYS A 9 -46.62 -73.24 -14.35
CA LYS A 9 -46.22 -72.15 -15.25
C LYS A 9 -46.47 -70.78 -14.62
N ILE A 10 -47.59 -70.62 -13.90
CA ILE A 10 -47.93 -69.38 -13.19
C ILE A 10 -46.97 -69.16 -12.02
N ALA A 11 -46.64 -70.21 -11.26
CA ALA A 11 -45.65 -70.13 -10.18
C ALA A 11 -44.26 -69.72 -10.70
N ALA A 12 -43.82 -70.27 -11.83
CA ALA A 12 -42.56 -69.90 -12.44
C ALA A 12 -42.54 -68.42 -12.88
N VAL A 13 -43.61 -67.93 -13.53
CA VAL A 13 -43.73 -66.53 -13.96
C VAL A 13 -43.79 -65.59 -12.76
N ALA A 14 -44.56 -65.93 -11.72
CA ALA A 14 -44.67 -65.14 -10.50
C ALA A 14 -43.35 -65.07 -9.73
N LEU A 15 -42.61 -66.18 -9.63
CA LEU A 15 -41.29 -66.23 -9.01
C LEU A 15 -40.24 -65.44 -9.80
N SER A 16 -40.29 -65.47 -11.13
CA SER A 16 -39.39 -64.65 -11.96
C SER A 16 -39.74 -63.15 -11.91
N ALA A 17 -41.02 -62.80 -11.80
CA ALA A 17 -41.46 -61.41 -11.69
C ALA A 17 -41.11 -60.80 -10.33
N THR A 18 -41.20 -61.56 -9.24
CA THR A 18 -40.77 -61.09 -7.91
C THR A 18 -39.25 -60.97 -7.80
N LEU A 19 -38.47 -61.85 -8.43
CA LEU A 19 -37.01 -61.72 -8.49
C LEU A 19 -36.56 -60.47 -9.24
N LEU A 20 -37.24 -60.13 -10.35
CA LEU A 20 -36.92 -58.93 -11.14
C LEU A 20 -37.38 -57.64 -10.45
N ALA A 21 -38.52 -57.66 -9.75
CA ALA A 21 -39.01 -56.52 -8.98
C ALA A 21 -38.18 -56.24 -7.71
N ALA A 22 -37.53 -57.25 -7.13
CA ALA A 22 -36.64 -57.09 -5.98
C ALA A 22 -35.20 -56.70 -6.36
N GLY A 23 -34.77 -56.95 -7.60
CA GLY A 23 -33.39 -56.71 -8.06
C GLY A 23 -33.17 -55.41 -8.85
N GLY A 24 -34.23 -54.74 -9.29
CA GLY A 24 -34.16 -53.54 -10.12
C GLY A 24 -33.94 -52.24 -9.34
N GLY A 25 -32.97 -52.19 -8.43
CA GLY A 25 -32.50 -50.92 -7.89
C GLY A 25 -31.91 -50.11 -9.05
N ALA A 26 -32.47 -48.93 -9.33
CA ALA A 26 -31.83 -47.99 -10.24
C ALA A 26 -30.43 -47.69 -9.67
N ALA A 27 -29.40 -48.31 -10.24
CA ALA A 27 -28.03 -48.02 -9.89
C ALA A 27 -27.73 -46.61 -10.42
N TYR A 28 -27.90 -45.60 -9.57
CA TYR A 28 -27.29 -44.30 -9.80
C TYR A 28 -25.78 -44.46 -9.59
N ALA A 29 -25.06 -44.72 -10.67
CA ALA A 29 -23.61 -44.59 -10.67
C ALA A 29 -23.28 -43.10 -10.78
N TYR A 30 -23.09 -42.43 -9.65
CA TYR A 30 -22.34 -41.17 -9.62
C TYR A 30 -21.03 -41.41 -8.89
N TRP A 31 -19.90 -41.16 -9.56
CA TRP A 31 -18.65 -40.91 -8.86
C TRP A 31 -18.74 -39.49 -8.32
N SER A 32 -18.91 -39.32 -7.02
CA SER A 32 -18.71 -38.02 -6.39
C SER A 32 -17.22 -37.71 -6.39
N THR A 33 -16.75 -36.87 -7.31
CA THR A 33 -15.39 -36.34 -7.26
C THR A 33 -15.41 -35.06 -6.41
N THR A 34 -14.94 -35.14 -5.17
CA THR A 34 -14.61 -33.94 -4.40
C THR A 34 -13.19 -33.50 -4.77
N GLY A 35 -13.06 -32.39 -5.48
CA GLY A 35 -11.78 -31.73 -5.72
C GLY A 35 -11.54 -30.65 -4.67
N SER A 36 -10.43 -30.73 -3.95
CA SER A 36 -9.90 -29.60 -3.18
C SER A 36 -8.73 -29.00 -3.94
N GLY A 37 -8.65 -27.67 -3.97
CA GLY A 37 -7.56 -26.93 -4.58
C GLY A 37 -7.12 -25.84 -3.63
N THR A 38 -5.81 -25.72 -3.43
CA THR A 38 -5.21 -24.58 -2.74
C THR A 38 -4.52 -23.70 -3.78
N GLY A 39 -4.68 -22.39 -3.64
CA GLY A 39 -3.91 -21.38 -4.36
C GLY A 39 -3.06 -20.63 -3.35
N SER A 40 -1.81 -20.36 -3.69
CA SER A 40 -0.93 -19.50 -2.89
C SER A 40 -0.32 -18.44 -3.80
N ALA A 41 -0.19 -17.23 -3.27
CA ALA A 41 0.52 -16.13 -3.90
C ALA A 41 1.37 -15.43 -2.85
N VAL A 42 2.54 -14.95 -3.26
CA VAL A 42 3.43 -14.15 -2.41
C VAL A 42 3.02 -12.69 -2.56
N ALA A 43 2.84 -11.98 -1.44
CA ALA A 43 2.57 -10.54 -1.46
C ALA A 43 3.78 -9.76 -1.99
N SER A 44 3.56 -8.52 -2.46
CA SER A 44 4.67 -7.64 -2.88
C SER A 44 5.69 -7.45 -1.75
N ALA A 45 6.95 -7.21 -2.13
CA ALA A 45 8.04 -6.92 -1.18
C ALA A 45 7.86 -5.59 -0.41
N GLY A 46 6.88 -4.77 -0.80
CA GLY A 46 6.55 -3.50 -0.14
C GLY A 46 6.46 -2.33 -1.11
N ASN A 47 6.43 -1.11 -0.56
CA ASN A 47 6.50 0.16 -1.28
C ASN A 47 7.93 0.71 -1.23
N ASN A 48 8.32 1.49 -2.24
CA ASN A 48 9.48 2.38 -2.15
C ASN A 48 9.17 3.59 -1.25
N GLU A 49 10.20 4.32 -0.85
CA GLU A 49 10.03 5.59 -0.16
C GLU A 49 9.26 6.61 -1.02
N VAL A 50 8.48 7.47 -0.35
CA VAL A 50 7.88 8.64 -1.00
C VAL A 50 8.95 9.70 -1.23
N THR A 51 8.84 10.48 -2.29
CA THR A 51 9.74 11.61 -2.53
C THR A 51 9.17 12.84 -1.84
N LEU A 52 9.94 13.47 -0.94
CA LEU A 52 9.52 14.65 -0.21
C LEU A 52 10.10 15.92 -0.84
N HIS A 53 9.31 17.00 -0.79
CA HIS A 53 9.69 18.32 -1.27
C HIS A 53 9.40 19.37 -0.20
N SER A 54 10.23 20.40 -0.16
CA SER A 54 9.99 21.59 0.65
C SER A 54 9.98 22.83 -0.24
N SER A 55 9.02 23.74 -0.02
CA SER A 55 8.92 25.00 -0.75
C SER A 55 8.74 26.17 0.20
N PHE A 56 9.41 27.28 -0.07
CA PHE A 56 9.32 28.53 0.68
C PHE A 56 9.67 29.71 -0.24
N ALA A 57 9.29 30.93 0.17
CA ALA A 57 9.59 32.12 -0.60
C ALA A 57 11.10 32.44 -0.61
N THR A 58 11.61 32.88 -1.76
CA THR A 58 13.02 33.26 -1.95
C THR A 58 13.36 34.58 -1.26
N GLY A 59 14.66 34.89 -1.15
CA GLY A 59 15.13 36.20 -0.69
C GLY A 59 14.88 36.44 0.80
N ILE A 60 15.19 35.44 1.63
CA ILE A 60 15.20 35.59 3.09
C ILE A 60 16.46 36.37 3.51
N ALA A 61 16.28 37.39 4.34
CA ALA A 61 17.35 38.19 4.94
C ALA A 61 17.52 37.86 6.43
N PRO A 62 18.64 38.26 7.06
CA PRO A 62 18.82 38.11 8.50
C PRO A 62 17.67 38.74 9.30
N GLY A 63 17.21 38.03 10.33
CA GLY A 63 16.10 38.44 11.20
C GLY A 63 14.72 38.06 10.67
N GLU A 64 14.63 37.46 9.48
CA GLU A 64 13.35 37.11 8.88
C GLU A 64 12.99 35.63 9.06
N THR A 65 11.68 35.38 9.01
CA THR A 65 11.10 34.03 8.96
C THR A 65 10.27 33.88 7.68
N ARG A 66 10.28 32.68 7.12
CA ARG A 66 9.46 32.26 5.97
C ARG A 66 8.71 30.99 6.31
N ALA A 67 7.46 30.90 5.86
CA ALA A 67 6.71 29.66 5.93
C ALA A 67 7.26 28.64 4.93
N VAL A 68 7.37 27.39 5.37
CA VAL A 68 7.77 26.24 4.56
C VAL A 68 6.55 25.34 4.40
N THR A 69 6.29 24.90 3.18
CA THR A 69 5.30 23.84 2.90
C THR A 69 6.02 22.57 2.49
N TYR A 70 5.62 21.45 3.07
CA TYR A 70 6.15 20.13 2.75
C TYR A 70 5.13 19.33 1.96
N THR A 71 5.56 18.77 0.84
CA THR A 71 4.72 17.91 -0.02
C THR A 71 5.41 16.59 -0.30
N ALA A 72 4.62 15.59 -0.69
CA ALA A 72 5.10 14.25 -0.99
C ALA A 72 4.53 13.74 -2.31
N ASP A 73 5.37 13.02 -3.05
CA ASP A 73 5.02 12.24 -4.22
C ASP A 73 5.12 10.75 -3.91
N ASN A 74 4.08 10.00 -4.26
CA ASN A 74 4.04 8.56 -4.09
C ASN A 74 3.90 7.86 -5.44
N SER A 75 5.02 7.38 -5.97
CA SER A 75 5.07 6.61 -7.22
C SER A 75 4.67 5.14 -7.04
N ASN A 76 4.40 4.69 -5.82
CA ASN A 76 4.06 3.29 -5.53
C ASN A 76 2.65 2.93 -6.00
N THR A 77 2.36 1.62 -6.03
CA THR A 77 1.03 1.08 -6.34
C THR A 77 0.10 1.03 -5.13
N SER A 78 0.60 1.33 -3.93
CA SER A 78 -0.21 1.45 -2.73
C SER A 78 0.11 2.74 -1.96
N SER A 79 -0.82 3.15 -1.10
CA SER A 79 -0.69 4.38 -0.31
C SER A 79 0.38 4.23 0.79
N THR A 80 1.04 5.33 1.14
CA THR A 80 2.05 5.39 2.20
C THR A 80 1.69 6.49 3.19
N VAL A 81 1.97 6.27 4.47
CA VAL A 81 1.74 7.28 5.52
C VAL A 81 3.06 8.00 5.83
N VAL A 82 3.03 9.33 5.85
CA VAL A 82 4.11 10.18 6.35
C VAL A 82 3.75 10.59 7.77
N ALA A 83 4.45 10.04 8.76
CA ALA A 83 4.12 10.18 10.17
C ALA A 83 4.89 11.31 10.86
N GLY A 84 6.18 11.49 10.55
CA GLY A 84 6.99 12.62 10.99
C GLY A 84 7.80 13.24 9.86
N LEU A 85 8.22 14.49 10.06
CA LEU A 85 9.13 15.21 9.18
C LEU A 85 10.35 15.70 9.97
N ALA A 86 11.54 15.51 9.43
CA ALA A 86 12.80 15.99 9.99
C ALA A 86 13.53 16.85 8.94
N PRO A 87 13.35 18.18 8.98
CA PRO A 87 14.02 19.08 8.06
C PRO A 87 15.45 19.43 8.51
N THR A 88 16.31 19.73 7.55
CA THR A 88 17.67 20.24 7.77
C THR A 88 18.00 21.33 6.75
N VAL A 89 18.96 22.21 7.06
CA VAL A 89 19.38 23.28 6.15
C VAL A 89 20.78 22.99 5.61
N ALA A 90 20.95 23.23 4.32
CA ALA A 90 22.24 23.29 3.64
C ALA A 90 22.37 24.62 2.89
N THR A 91 23.61 25.07 2.69
CA THR A 91 23.93 26.31 1.97
C THR A 91 24.96 26.01 0.89
N SER A 92 24.89 26.74 -0.23
CA SER A 92 25.85 26.56 -1.32
C SER A 92 27.20 27.24 -1.09
N ASP A 93 27.30 28.12 -0.08
CA ASP A 93 28.53 28.83 0.29
C ASP A 93 28.91 28.44 1.72
N ALA A 94 30.12 27.90 1.90
CA ALA A 94 30.63 27.45 3.19
C ALA A 94 30.77 28.58 4.24
N LYS A 95 30.79 29.85 3.81
CA LYS A 95 30.78 31.02 4.71
C LYS A 95 29.37 31.49 5.06
N CYS A 96 28.35 31.03 4.33
CA CYS A 96 26.96 31.19 4.75
C CYS A 96 26.60 30.00 5.64
N LEU A 97 26.78 30.13 6.95
CA LEU A 97 26.69 28.99 7.85
C LEU A 97 25.24 28.48 7.96
N ALA A 98 25.05 27.16 7.77
CA ALA A 98 23.75 26.53 7.99
C ALA A 98 23.23 26.71 9.43
N SER A 99 24.14 26.87 10.41
CA SER A 99 23.79 27.13 11.82
C SER A 99 23.14 28.49 12.07
N TRP A 100 23.19 29.42 11.11
CA TRP A 100 22.42 30.68 11.20
C TRP A 100 20.95 30.49 10.86
N PHE A 101 20.56 29.31 10.38
CA PHE A 101 19.19 28.98 10.02
C PHE A 101 18.62 27.96 10.99
N THR A 102 17.38 28.20 11.40
CA THR A 102 16.56 27.22 12.10
C THR A 102 15.38 26.85 11.23
N VAL A 103 15.13 25.56 11.08
CA VAL A 103 13.99 25.05 10.31
C VAL A 103 13.20 24.09 11.18
N ASP A 104 11.89 24.23 11.17
CA ASP A 104 10.98 23.30 11.81
C ASP A 104 10.05 22.63 10.80
N ALA A 105 9.42 21.56 11.26
CA ALA A 105 8.30 20.95 10.58
C ALA A 105 7.26 20.54 11.62
N SER A 106 6.01 20.77 11.27
CA SER A 106 4.84 20.30 11.98
C SER A 106 3.96 19.56 11.00
N ASN A 107 3.65 18.32 11.35
CA ASN A 107 2.76 17.48 10.57
C ASN A 107 1.91 16.61 11.49
N SER A 108 0.76 16.20 10.96
CA SER A 108 0.02 15.05 11.47
C SER A 108 0.22 13.89 10.51
N PRO A 109 0.09 12.62 10.97
CA PRO A 109 0.17 11.46 10.09
C PRO A 109 -0.75 11.62 8.88
N THR A 110 -0.15 11.71 7.70
CA THR A 110 -0.86 12.00 6.45
C THR A 110 -0.70 10.84 5.48
N THR A 111 -1.81 10.36 4.94
CA THR A 111 -1.78 9.32 3.90
C THR A 111 -1.57 9.95 2.53
N VAL A 112 -0.48 9.58 1.88
CA VAL A 112 -0.19 9.90 0.48
C VAL A 112 -0.68 8.76 -0.38
N LEU A 113 -1.71 9.02 -1.18
CA LEU A 113 -2.35 7.98 -2.00
C LEU A 113 -1.38 7.43 -3.05
N ALA A 114 -1.64 6.21 -3.51
CA ALA A 114 -0.87 5.62 -4.60
C ALA A 114 -0.94 6.50 -5.86
N LYS A 115 0.18 6.65 -6.57
CA LYS A 115 0.29 7.36 -7.85
C LYS A 115 -0.13 8.85 -7.79
N THR A 116 0.00 9.50 -6.64
CA THR A 116 -0.26 10.94 -6.51
C THR A 116 1.02 11.75 -6.32
N THR A 117 0.99 13.01 -6.75
CA THR A 117 2.07 13.98 -6.58
C THR A 117 1.58 15.23 -5.85
N GLY A 118 2.47 15.93 -5.15
CA GLY A 118 2.20 17.21 -4.52
C GLY A 118 1.23 17.14 -3.35
N THR A 119 1.11 15.99 -2.68
CA THR A 119 0.24 15.87 -1.50
C THR A 119 0.87 16.64 -0.35
N THR A 120 0.18 17.65 0.20
CA THR A 120 0.66 18.38 1.38
C THR A 120 0.71 17.44 2.57
N VAL A 121 1.89 17.31 3.18
CA VAL A 121 2.13 16.42 4.32
C VAL A 121 2.50 17.19 5.59
N GLY A 122 2.77 18.49 5.49
CA GLY A 122 3.07 19.32 6.66
C GLY A 122 3.43 20.75 6.29
N THR A 123 3.64 21.55 7.32
CA THR A 123 4.10 22.93 7.22
C THR A 123 5.17 23.20 8.25
N GLY A 124 5.96 24.24 8.07
CA GLY A 124 6.92 24.68 9.06
C GLY A 124 7.38 26.11 8.81
N THR A 125 8.48 26.47 9.45
CA THR A 125 9.11 27.77 9.32
C THR A 125 10.60 27.61 9.12
N LEU A 126 11.17 28.47 8.28
CA LEU A 126 12.60 28.68 8.13
C LEU A 126 12.90 30.08 8.65
N THR A 127 13.74 30.18 9.67
CA THR A 127 14.17 31.45 10.26
C THR A 127 15.65 31.65 10.01
N PHE A 128 16.02 32.81 9.48
CA PHE A 128 17.40 33.24 9.35
C PHE A 128 17.72 34.17 10.52
N THR A 129 18.55 33.70 11.45
CA THR A 129 18.87 34.43 12.67
C THR A 129 19.80 35.60 12.35
N ASP A 130 19.43 36.79 12.84
CA ASP A 130 20.30 37.97 12.81
C ASP A 130 21.37 37.86 13.90
N THR A 131 22.63 37.99 13.53
CA THR A 131 23.79 37.78 14.43
C THR A 131 24.76 38.94 14.32
N ALA A 132 25.69 39.05 15.29
CA ALA A 132 26.76 40.03 15.21
C ALA A 132 27.87 39.67 14.18
N ASP A 133 27.84 38.46 13.62
CA ASP A 133 28.81 38.00 12.62
C ASP A 133 28.50 38.58 11.23
N ASN A 134 29.51 38.62 10.36
CA ASN A 134 29.29 39.05 8.97
C ASN A 134 28.61 37.93 8.15
N GLN A 135 27.34 38.13 7.83
CA GLN A 135 26.50 37.20 7.05
C GLN A 135 26.43 37.53 5.54
N ASP A 136 27.29 38.41 5.01
CA ASP A 136 27.27 38.87 3.61
C ASP A 136 27.40 37.74 2.59
N ALA A 137 28.10 36.66 2.94
CA ALA A 137 28.23 35.47 2.10
C ALA A 137 26.86 34.84 1.74
N CYS A 138 25.82 35.08 2.55
CA CYS A 138 24.49 34.57 2.28
C CYS A 138 23.73 35.32 1.17
N LYS A 139 24.18 36.51 0.75
CA LYS A 139 23.49 37.32 -0.29
C LYS A 139 23.39 36.62 -1.64
N THR A 140 24.35 35.75 -1.96
CA THR A 140 24.40 34.98 -3.21
C THR A 140 24.31 33.48 -2.98
N ALA A 141 24.17 33.03 -1.73
CA ALA A 141 24.07 31.62 -1.40
C ALA A 141 22.67 31.09 -1.72
N THR A 142 22.62 29.87 -2.25
CA THR A 142 21.38 29.09 -2.31
C THR A 142 21.18 28.42 -0.96
N ILE A 143 20.03 28.67 -0.34
CA ILE A 143 19.61 28.00 0.90
C ILE A 143 18.68 26.85 0.51
N THR A 144 19.02 25.64 0.95
CA THR A 144 18.25 24.43 0.66
C THR A 144 17.73 23.85 1.97
N VAL A 145 16.42 23.64 2.05
CA VAL A 145 15.80 22.83 3.10
C VAL A 145 15.70 21.40 2.57
N ASN A 146 16.37 20.46 3.21
CA ASN A 146 16.19 19.03 2.96
C ASN A 146 15.20 18.48 3.98
N VAL A 147 14.45 17.45 3.64
CA VAL A 147 13.48 16.84 4.57
C VAL A 147 13.46 15.32 4.41
N THR A 148 13.44 14.62 5.54
CA THR A 148 13.25 13.17 5.61
C THR A 148 12.00 12.84 6.44
N SER A 149 11.33 11.74 6.13
CA SER A 149 10.22 11.23 6.94
C SER A 149 10.67 10.11 7.87
N HIS A 150 10.00 9.95 9.01
CA HIS A 150 10.15 8.85 9.96
C HIS A 150 8.80 8.39 10.51
#